data_AF-O44312-F1
#
_entry.id   AF-O44312-F1
#
_cell.length_a   1.000
_cell.length_b   1.000
_cell.length_c   1.000
_cell.angle_alpha   90.00
_cell.angle_beta   90.00
_cell.angle_gamma   90.00
#
_symmetry.space_group_name_H-M   'P 1'
#
loop_
_entity.id
_entity.type
_entity.pdbx_description
1 polymer ?
#
loop_
_entity_poly.entity_id
_entity_poly.type
_entity_poly.pdbx_seq_one_letter_code
_entity_poly.pdbx_strand_id
1 'polypeptide(L)'
;TEEAQPRSCSARAAMKDALIMPPPDSPPRKIVACYEVSEDSDTSLAATITGKGSRSRLLLLPLRLYPLLHLLLSLLLPLLLLLLPMRGHRHPPPTAATVAAVPDAKVSSNSVVERMQHIERKLRKAILVEDVPNAVALSVLDLAAKYQELVLDMYGAMKELETERRIRPQPVVTLAATTAAPAAPVAAPRIRKVAETWSAIVTSNNPEETPKQVAERVRKEVAPALGVRVHEVRELKRGGAIIRTPSSGEMRRVVANPKFKEVGLDVKQNAASKPKVMVRDVDSSITAKQFMNGMWNNHFSGRMSNVVFEKSVKITSKPWTAESGPTVNIQLEVDQKALDILEDHERIYVEWFSFRWHTVTPTYACYKCVSFDHRVAQCRMNEEICRQCGQAGHRASKCSNPVSCRNCSFKGMPSTHRMLSAACPIYGAVLARVASRH
;
A
#
# COMPACT_ATOMS: atom_id res chain seq x y z
N THR A 1 -18.91 -39.63 62.66
CA THR A 1 -19.97 -40.62 62.38
C THR A 1 -20.42 -40.33 60.96
N GLU A 2 -19.84 -40.99 59.96
CA GLU A 2 -20.39 -42.24 59.37
C GLU A 2 -21.89 -42.06 59.06
N GLU A 3 -22.37 -42.24 57.83
CA GLU A 3 -22.06 -43.33 56.91
C GLU A 3 -22.60 -43.00 55.51
N ALA A 4 -22.08 -43.72 54.53
CA ALA A 4 -22.43 -43.65 53.13
C ALA A 4 -23.59 -44.62 52.74
N GLN A 5 -24.03 -44.45 51.48
CA GLN A 5 -24.57 -45.46 50.53
C GLN A 5 -26.07 -45.85 50.55
N PRO A 6 -26.63 -46.48 49.47
CA PRO A 6 -26.09 -46.76 48.12
C PRO A 6 -27.10 -46.53 46.93
N ARG A 7 -26.63 -46.94 45.74
CA ARG A 7 -27.19 -46.94 44.37
C ARG A 7 -28.29 -47.98 44.09
N SER A 8 -29.13 -47.76 43.06
CA SER A 8 -29.55 -48.71 41.98
C SER A 8 -30.63 -48.00 41.10
N CYS A 9 -30.68 -47.96 39.76
CA CYS A 9 -30.51 -48.87 38.60
C CYS A 9 -31.72 -49.79 38.28
N SER A 10 -32.46 -49.49 37.18
CA SER A 10 -33.21 -50.40 36.27
C SER A 10 -34.24 -49.58 35.47
N ALA A 11 -34.12 -49.34 34.15
CA ALA A 11 -34.45 -50.22 33.00
C ALA A 11 -35.98 -50.55 32.93
N ARG A 12 -36.72 -50.64 31.81
CA ARG A 12 -36.55 -50.50 30.34
C ARG A 12 -37.88 -51.00 29.71
N ALA A 13 -38.41 -50.37 28.64
CA ALA A 13 -39.23 -50.94 27.53
C ALA A 13 -39.96 -49.78 26.79
N ALA A 14 -39.86 -49.48 25.49
CA ALA A 14 -39.70 -50.20 24.21
C ALA A 14 -41.01 -50.65 23.52
N MET A 15 -41.37 -49.97 22.43
CA MET A 15 -42.00 -50.44 21.16
C MET A 15 -41.98 -49.23 20.18
N LYS A 16 -41.29 -49.17 19.02
CA LYS A 16 -41.38 -49.93 17.73
C LYS A 16 -42.81 -49.91 17.15
N ASP A 17 -43.11 -49.56 15.89
CA ASP A 17 -42.39 -49.38 14.62
C ASP A 17 -43.24 -48.46 13.68
N ALA A 18 -42.60 -47.80 12.70
CA ALA A 18 -43.05 -47.72 11.28
C ALA A 18 -42.44 -46.52 10.53
N LEU A 19 -41.46 -46.85 9.70
CA LEU A 19 -40.96 -46.17 8.50
C LEU A 19 -42.01 -45.38 7.70
N ILE A 20 -41.73 -44.10 7.40
CA ILE A 20 -41.96 -43.46 6.07
C ILE A 20 -40.86 -42.42 5.84
N MET A 21 -39.98 -42.66 4.86
CA MET A 21 -39.09 -41.65 4.28
C MET A 21 -39.89 -40.72 3.34
N PRO A 22 -39.60 -39.40 3.28
CA PRO A 22 -40.02 -38.59 2.15
C PRO A 22 -38.93 -38.56 1.04
N PRO A 23 -39.32 -38.41 -0.23
CA PRO A 23 -38.56 -38.89 -1.38
C PRO A 23 -37.44 -37.94 -1.88
N PRO A 24 -36.39 -38.48 -2.52
CA PRO A 24 -35.59 -37.78 -3.50
C PRO A 24 -36.26 -37.91 -4.89
N ASP A 25 -36.38 -36.81 -5.63
CA ASP A 25 -36.21 -36.72 -7.09
C ASP A 25 -36.87 -35.45 -7.64
N SER A 26 -36.04 -34.54 -8.14
CA SER A 26 -36.41 -33.73 -9.31
C SER A 26 -35.16 -33.56 -10.20
N PRO A 27 -35.33 -33.69 -11.54
CA PRO A 27 -34.25 -34.04 -12.46
C PRO A 27 -33.30 -32.87 -12.80
N PRO A 28 -32.12 -33.17 -13.36
CA PRO A 28 -31.13 -32.15 -13.70
C PRO A 28 -31.69 -31.18 -14.75
N ARG A 29 -31.63 -29.89 -14.43
CA ARG A 29 -31.82 -28.81 -15.40
C ARG A 29 -30.75 -28.93 -16.48
N LYS A 30 -31.12 -29.52 -17.62
CA LYS A 30 -30.44 -29.32 -18.89
C LYS A 30 -30.44 -27.82 -19.18
N ILE A 31 -29.28 -27.19 -19.04
CA ILE A 31 -29.01 -25.93 -19.72
C ILE A 31 -28.92 -26.32 -21.19
N VAL A 32 -29.99 -26.02 -21.93
CA VAL A 32 -29.96 -25.95 -23.39
C VAL A 32 -29.06 -24.77 -23.71
N ALA A 33 -27.78 -25.04 -23.93
CA ALA A 33 -26.96 -24.19 -24.76
C ALA A 33 -27.43 -24.45 -26.19
N CYS A 34 -28.05 -23.45 -26.80
CA CYS A 34 -28.18 -23.40 -28.25
C CYS A 34 -26.77 -23.33 -28.83
N TYR A 35 -26.20 -24.49 -29.14
CA TYR A 35 -25.16 -24.61 -30.14
C TYR A 35 -25.86 -24.91 -31.45
N GLU A 36 -25.91 -23.91 -32.33
CA GLU A 36 -26.08 -24.15 -33.76
C GLU A 36 -24.81 -24.90 -34.22
N VAL A 37 -24.93 -26.22 -34.34
CA VAL A 37 -24.06 -27.00 -35.21
C VAL A 37 -24.72 -26.97 -36.57
N SER A 38 -24.11 -26.24 -37.50
CA SER A 38 -24.35 -26.45 -38.93
C SER A 38 -23.32 -27.48 -39.40
N GLU A 39 -23.79 -28.70 -39.65
CA GLU A 39 -23.07 -29.68 -40.47
C GLU A 39 -23.66 -29.65 -41.88
N ASP A 40 -22.74 -29.48 -42.82
CA ASP A 40 -22.66 -30.09 -44.15
C ASP A 40 -23.70 -29.74 -45.22
N SER A 41 -23.18 -29.09 -46.27
CA SER A 41 -23.32 -29.65 -47.61
C SER A 41 -22.05 -29.46 -48.43
N ASP A 42 -21.68 -30.57 -49.07
CA ASP A 42 -20.51 -30.83 -49.88
C ASP A 42 -20.28 -29.84 -51.03
N THR A 43 -19.01 -29.63 -51.37
CA THR A 43 -18.54 -29.88 -52.75
C THR A 43 -17.01 -29.96 -52.80
N SER A 44 -16.56 -31.20 -53.02
CA SER A 44 -15.40 -31.63 -53.80
C SER A 44 -14.45 -30.56 -54.36
N LEU A 45 -13.16 -30.68 -54.02
CA LEU A 45 -12.16 -31.02 -55.04
C LEU A 45 -10.86 -31.53 -54.40
N ALA A 46 -10.55 -32.78 -54.73
CA ALA A 46 -9.28 -33.42 -54.44
C ALA A 46 -8.15 -32.81 -55.27
N ALA A 47 -7.00 -32.57 -54.63
CA ALA A 47 -5.71 -32.59 -55.30
C ALA A 47 -4.62 -32.94 -54.29
N THR A 48 -4.30 -34.24 -54.24
CA THR A 48 -3.08 -34.77 -53.63
C THR A 48 -1.90 -34.41 -54.52
N ILE A 49 -0.95 -33.60 -54.04
CA ILE A 49 0.41 -33.58 -54.57
C ILE A 49 1.40 -33.63 -53.39
N THR A 50 2.28 -34.61 -53.49
CA THR A 50 3.40 -34.97 -52.62
C THR A 50 4.54 -33.95 -52.70
N GLY A 51 5.34 -33.81 -51.64
CA GLY A 51 6.71 -33.27 -51.79
C GLY A 51 7.26 -32.42 -50.63
N LYS A 52 8.26 -33.01 -49.95
CA LYS A 52 9.37 -32.42 -49.19
C LYS A 52 9.62 -30.89 -49.33
N GLY A 53 9.94 -30.24 -48.21
CA GLY A 53 10.87 -29.09 -48.23
C GLY A 53 10.70 -28.06 -47.12
N SER A 54 11.73 -27.94 -46.28
CA SER A 54 12.01 -26.87 -45.31
C SER A 54 11.63 -25.46 -45.79
N ARG A 55 11.00 -24.65 -44.90
CA ARG A 55 11.44 -23.29 -44.52
C ARG A 55 10.44 -22.58 -43.59
N SER A 56 11.02 -21.96 -42.57
CA SER A 56 10.42 -21.08 -41.57
C SER A 56 9.52 -20.00 -42.19
N ARG A 57 8.27 -19.85 -41.70
CA ARG A 57 7.43 -18.68 -41.96
C ARG A 57 7.53 -17.70 -40.80
N LEU A 58 8.35 -16.66 -40.99
CA LEU A 58 8.18 -15.38 -40.31
C LEU A 58 6.84 -14.77 -40.74
N LEU A 59 6.01 -14.40 -39.77
CA LEU A 59 4.82 -13.57 -39.99
C LEU A 59 5.26 -12.14 -40.35
N LEU A 60 5.11 -11.77 -41.61
CA LEU A 60 5.23 -10.39 -42.09
C LEU A 60 3.96 -9.62 -41.68
N LEU A 61 4.11 -8.63 -40.79
CA LEU A 61 3.08 -7.60 -40.59
C LEU A 61 2.93 -6.76 -41.88
N PRO A 62 1.73 -6.28 -42.20
CA PRO A 62 1.50 -5.47 -43.39
C PRO A 62 2.26 -4.14 -43.32
N LEU A 63 3.03 -3.84 -44.37
CA LEU A 63 3.87 -2.66 -44.60
C LEU A 63 3.15 -1.29 -44.54
N ARG A 64 1.87 -1.23 -44.16
CA ARG A 64 1.08 0.01 -44.04
C ARG A 64 1.03 0.59 -42.62
N LEU A 65 1.54 -0.10 -41.59
CA LEU A 65 1.58 0.39 -40.20
C LEU A 65 2.95 0.98 -39.80
N TYR A 66 3.98 0.79 -40.62
CA TYR A 66 5.34 1.29 -40.37
C TYR A 66 5.44 2.82 -40.18
N PRO A 67 4.77 3.67 -40.98
CA PRO A 67 4.91 5.13 -40.81
C PRO A 67 4.26 5.63 -39.52
N LEU A 68 3.13 5.05 -39.10
CA LEU A 68 2.45 5.37 -37.83
C LEU A 68 3.27 4.93 -36.61
N LEU A 69 3.91 3.76 -36.69
CA LEU A 69 4.80 3.29 -35.63
C LEU A 69 6.06 4.17 -35.51
N HIS A 70 6.60 4.63 -36.64
CA HIS A 70 7.75 5.54 -36.67
C HIS A 70 7.40 6.92 -36.10
N LEU A 71 6.20 7.42 -36.39
CA LEU A 71 5.70 8.69 -35.85
C LEU A 71 5.50 8.60 -34.32
N LEU A 72 4.87 7.53 -33.84
CA LEU A 72 4.70 7.23 -32.42
C LEU A 72 6.04 7.11 -31.70
N LEU A 73 7.01 6.41 -32.28
CA LEU A 73 8.36 6.28 -31.71
C LEU A 73 9.08 7.63 -31.66
N SER A 74 8.93 8.47 -32.69
CA SER A 74 9.56 9.80 -32.77
C SER A 74 8.98 10.82 -31.77
N LEU A 75 7.71 10.68 -31.40
CA LEU A 75 7.04 11.51 -30.39
C LEU A 75 7.31 11.03 -28.96
N LEU A 76 7.48 9.73 -28.75
CA LEU A 76 7.69 9.14 -27.42
C LEU A 76 9.16 9.15 -26.97
N LEU A 77 10.13 9.05 -27.91
CA LEU A 77 11.56 9.03 -27.58
C LEU A 77 12.06 10.29 -26.83
N PRO A 78 11.66 11.52 -27.21
CA PRO A 78 12.05 12.73 -26.48
C PRO A 78 11.42 12.79 -25.09
N LEU A 79 10.20 12.24 -24.93
CA LEU A 79 9.50 12.15 -23.65
C LEU A 79 10.18 11.15 -22.70
N LEU A 80 10.72 10.05 -23.25
CA LEU A 80 11.48 9.04 -22.49
C LEU A 80 12.86 9.55 -22.06
N LEU A 81 13.52 10.38 -22.89
CA LEU A 81 14.80 11.01 -22.57
C LEU A 81 14.70 12.07 -21.45
N LEU A 82 13.53 12.70 -21.28
CA LEU A 82 13.24 13.61 -20.16
C LEU A 82 13.09 12.91 -18.80
N LEU A 83 12.94 11.57 -18.79
CA LEU A 83 12.77 10.77 -17.58
C LEU A 83 14.08 10.08 -17.12
N LEU A 84 15.19 10.25 -17.86
CA LEU A 84 16.48 9.73 -17.46
C LEU A 84 17.22 10.74 -16.55
N PRO A 85 17.69 10.34 -15.35
CA PRO A 85 18.52 11.20 -14.52
C PRO A 85 19.91 11.37 -15.15
N MET A 86 20.27 12.61 -15.46
CA MET A 86 21.58 12.99 -15.98
C MET A 86 22.69 12.54 -15.02
N ARG A 87 23.49 11.54 -15.44
CA ARG A 87 24.78 11.21 -14.82
C ARG A 87 25.76 12.34 -15.13
N GLY A 88 26.18 13.07 -14.09
CA GLY A 88 27.17 14.13 -14.20
C GLY A 88 28.56 13.60 -14.56
N HIS A 89 29.12 14.06 -15.67
CA HIS A 89 30.55 14.03 -15.92
C HIS A 89 31.23 15.21 -15.22
N ARG A 90 32.33 14.90 -14.51
CA ARG A 90 33.18 15.86 -13.80
C ARG A 90 34.08 16.59 -14.80
N HIS A 91 34.12 17.92 -14.72
CA HIS A 91 35.24 18.74 -15.19
C HIS A 91 35.71 19.67 -14.05
N PRO A 92 36.99 20.12 -14.07
CA PRO A 92 37.70 20.67 -12.90
C PRO A 92 37.28 22.12 -12.60
N PRO A 93 37.59 22.65 -11.40
CA PRO A 93 36.98 23.88 -10.90
C PRO A 93 37.62 25.13 -11.52
N PRO A 94 36.83 26.17 -11.85
CA PRO A 94 37.35 27.51 -11.95
C PRO A 94 37.30 28.19 -10.58
N THR A 95 38.25 29.10 -10.41
CA THR A 95 38.56 29.90 -9.24
C THR A 95 37.46 30.90 -8.86
N ALA A 96 37.55 31.35 -7.60
CA ALA A 96 36.59 32.15 -6.86
C ALA A 96 36.10 33.43 -7.56
N ALA A 97 34.78 33.57 -7.70
CA ALA A 97 34.08 34.86 -7.70
C ALA A 97 32.59 34.67 -7.33
N THR A 98 32.21 35.30 -6.22
CA THR A 98 30.88 35.83 -5.88
C THR A 98 29.66 34.90 -5.94
N VAL A 99 29.24 34.45 -4.75
CA VAL A 99 27.95 33.77 -4.51
C VAL A 99 26.79 34.75 -4.74
N ALA A 100 26.06 34.58 -5.83
CA ALA A 100 24.70 35.09 -5.98
C ALA A 100 23.71 33.94 -5.75
N ALA A 101 22.79 34.13 -4.81
CA ALA A 101 21.75 33.16 -4.47
C ALA A 101 20.83 32.90 -5.67
N VAL A 102 20.65 31.62 -6.02
CA VAL A 102 19.64 31.18 -7.00
C VAL A 102 18.27 31.18 -6.29
N PRO A 103 17.25 31.89 -6.79
CA PRO A 103 15.93 31.86 -6.19
C PRO A 103 15.17 30.59 -6.60
N ASP A 104 14.43 30.03 -5.64
CA ASP A 104 13.45 28.95 -5.83
C ASP A 104 12.43 29.31 -6.91
N ALA A 105 12.49 28.62 -8.05
CA ALA A 105 11.51 28.79 -9.11
C ALA A 105 10.18 28.12 -8.73
N LYS A 106 9.27 28.89 -8.12
CA LYS A 106 7.84 28.57 -8.10
C LYS A 106 7.33 28.49 -9.54
N VAL A 107 6.97 27.30 -9.99
CA VAL A 107 6.29 27.12 -11.28
C VAL A 107 4.92 27.81 -11.18
N SER A 108 4.81 28.99 -11.80
CA SER A 108 3.59 29.80 -11.84
C SER A 108 2.47 29.05 -12.57
N SER A 109 1.24 29.16 -12.07
CA SER A 109 0.06 28.50 -12.64
C SER A 109 -0.24 28.89 -14.08
N ASN A 110 0.16 30.09 -14.51
CA ASN A 110 0.04 30.53 -15.89
C ASN A 110 0.87 29.64 -16.84
N SER A 111 1.97 29.05 -16.35
CA SER A 111 2.84 28.19 -17.15
C SER A 111 2.20 26.87 -17.58
N VAL A 112 1.19 26.36 -16.86
CA VAL A 112 0.52 25.09 -17.20
C VAL A 112 -0.43 25.29 -18.37
N VAL A 113 -1.25 26.36 -18.31
CA VAL A 113 -2.19 26.73 -19.36
C VAL A 113 -1.43 27.12 -20.64
N GLU A 114 -0.33 27.85 -20.52
CA GLU A 114 0.55 28.19 -21.65
C GLU A 114 1.15 26.93 -22.32
N ARG A 115 1.58 25.94 -21.53
CA ARG A 115 2.08 24.66 -22.07
C ARG A 115 0.99 23.89 -22.80
N MET A 116 -0.23 23.85 -22.26
CA MET A 116 -1.37 23.20 -22.90
C MET A 116 -1.70 23.85 -24.27
N GLN A 117 -1.81 25.18 -24.31
CA GLN A 117 -2.05 25.92 -25.56
C GLN A 117 -0.92 25.75 -26.58
N HIS A 118 0.32 25.57 -26.12
CA HIS A 118 1.45 25.26 -27.00
C HIS A 118 1.35 23.87 -27.63
N ILE A 119 0.94 22.87 -26.85
CA ILE A 119 0.72 21.50 -27.34
C ILE A 119 -0.42 21.49 -28.36
N GLU A 120 -1.52 22.19 -28.08
CA GLU A 120 -2.67 22.28 -28.98
C GLU A 120 -2.29 22.93 -30.32
N ARG A 121 -1.52 24.03 -30.30
CA ARG A 121 -1.00 24.66 -31.53
C ARG A 121 -0.12 23.72 -32.35
N LYS A 122 0.71 22.91 -31.69
CA LYS A 122 1.52 21.89 -32.37
C LYS A 122 0.63 20.81 -32.99
N LEU A 123 -0.41 20.36 -32.28
CA LEU A 123 -1.34 19.35 -32.76
C LEU A 123 -2.11 19.85 -33.99
N ARG A 124 -2.66 21.07 -33.94
CA ARG A 124 -3.33 21.72 -35.08
C ARG A 124 -2.39 21.86 -36.29
N LYS A 125 -1.14 22.24 -36.05
CA LYS A 125 -0.13 22.35 -37.12
C LYS A 125 0.23 20.99 -37.72
N ALA A 126 0.33 19.94 -36.91
CA ALA A 126 0.62 18.60 -37.39
C ALA A 126 -0.52 18.07 -38.28
N ILE A 127 -1.78 18.30 -37.88
CA ILE A 127 -2.97 17.92 -38.67
C ILE A 127 -3.03 18.64 -40.03
N LEU A 128 -2.51 19.87 -40.12
CA LEU A 128 -2.47 20.62 -41.40
C LEU A 128 -1.32 20.20 -42.32
N VAL A 129 -0.26 19.60 -41.77
CA VAL A 129 0.96 19.25 -42.52
C VAL A 129 0.93 17.78 -42.95
N GLU A 130 0.36 16.90 -42.13
CA GLU A 130 0.15 15.50 -42.45
C GLU A 130 -1.22 15.36 -43.11
N ASP A 131 -1.31 14.63 -44.22
CA ASP A 131 -2.53 14.44 -45.02
C ASP A 131 -3.52 13.48 -44.28
N VAL A 132 -3.91 13.89 -43.07
CA VAL A 132 -4.73 13.12 -42.13
C VAL A 132 -6.17 13.15 -42.62
N PRO A 133 -6.87 11.98 -42.67
CA PRO A 133 -8.28 11.95 -43.04
C PRO A 133 -9.11 12.90 -42.17
N ASN A 134 -9.95 13.73 -42.79
CA ASN A 134 -10.74 14.77 -42.11
C ASN A 134 -11.53 14.25 -40.90
N ALA A 135 -12.05 13.02 -40.94
CA ALA A 135 -12.77 12.43 -39.83
C ALA A 135 -11.88 12.20 -38.58
N VAL A 136 -10.61 11.83 -38.79
CA VAL A 136 -9.62 11.64 -37.71
C VAL A 136 -9.12 12.99 -37.20
N ALA A 137 -8.90 13.95 -38.10
CA ALA A 137 -8.54 15.32 -37.72
C ALA A 137 -9.62 15.95 -36.81
N LEU A 138 -10.90 15.82 -37.18
CA LEU A 138 -12.01 16.35 -36.40
C LEU A 138 -12.15 15.67 -35.04
N SER A 139 -12.00 14.34 -34.95
CA SER A 139 -12.10 13.64 -33.66
C SER A 139 -10.95 13.96 -32.71
N VAL A 140 -9.73 14.11 -33.24
CA VAL A 140 -8.56 14.50 -32.45
C VAL A 140 -8.69 15.93 -31.92
N LEU A 141 -9.19 16.86 -32.76
CA LEU A 141 -9.42 18.24 -32.35
C LEU A 141 -10.56 18.36 -31.32
N ASP A 142 -11.66 17.62 -31.50
CA ASP A 142 -12.77 17.55 -30.55
C ASP A 142 -12.31 17.00 -29.19
N LEU A 143 -11.49 15.94 -29.20
CA LEU A 143 -10.93 15.37 -27.98
C LEU A 143 -9.97 16.36 -27.29
N ALA A 144 -9.13 17.07 -28.04
CA ALA A 144 -8.25 18.10 -27.50
C ALA A 144 -9.04 19.25 -26.84
N ALA A 145 -10.15 19.68 -27.45
CA ALA A 145 -11.04 20.69 -26.88
C ALA A 145 -11.67 20.24 -25.56
N LYS A 146 -12.17 18.99 -25.49
CA LYS A 146 -12.72 18.41 -24.25
C LYS A 146 -11.70 18.34 -23.12
N TYR A 147 -10.46 17.96 -23.43
CA TYR A 147 -9.39 17.96 -22.42
C TYR A 147 -9.07 19.37 -21.92
N GLN A 148 -9.09 20.37 -22.81
CA GLN A 148 -8.88 21.76 -22.42
C GLN A 148 -9.97 22.27 -21.49
N GLU A 149 -11.23 21.98 -21.76
CA GLU A 149 -12.37 22.33 -20.89
C GLU A 149 -12.19 21.73 -19.49
N LEU A 150 -11.90 20.42 -19.41
CA LEU A 150 -11.70 19.71 -18.14
C LEU A 150 -10.55 20.31 -17.30
N VAL A 151 -9.45 20.68 -17.95
CA VAL A 151 -8.29 21.28 -17.28
C VAL A 151 -8.61 22.68 -16.77
N LEU A 152 -9.35 23.48 -17.54
CA LEU A 152 -9.79 24.80 -17.13
C LEU A 152 -10.78 24.74 -15.96
N ASP A 153 -11.73 23.81 -15.98
CA ASP A 153 -12.68 23.57 -14.88
C ASP A 153 -11.97 23.16 -13.59
N MET A 154 -11.03 22.20 -13.68
CA MET A 154 -10.21 21.79 -12.55
C MET A 154 -9.41 22.98 -11.99
N TYR A 155 -8.89 23.85 -12.84
CA TYR A 155 -8.16 25.04 -12.42
C TYR A 155 -9.08 26.09 -11.77
N GLY A 156 -10.31 26.25 -12.28
CA GLY A 156 -11.35 27.06 -11.67
C GLY A 156 -11.67 26.60 -10.25
N ALA A 157 -11.94 25.31 -10.07
CA ALA A 157 -12.20 24.71 -8.76
C ALA A 157 -11.00 24.86 -7.79
N MET A 158 -9.76 24.74 -8.28
CA MET A 158 -8.57 24.99 -7.46
C MET A 158 -8.48 26.45 -6.99
N LYS A 159 -8.77 27.41 -7.87
CA LYS A 159 -8.80 28.84 -7.55
C LYS A 159 -9.91 29.17 -6.56
N GLU A 160 -11.09 28.59 -6.74
CA GLU A 160 -12.21 28.74 -5.80
C GLU A 160 -11.81 28.26 -4.41
N LEU A 161 -11.23 27.06 -4.28
CA LEU A 161 -10.72 26.53 -3.00
C LEU A 161 -9.62 27.41 -2.39
N GLU A 162 -8.72 27.98 -3.21
CA GLU A 162 -7.71 28.94 -2.74
C GLU A 162 -8.37 30.22 -2.20
N THR A 163 -9.41 30.73 -2.87
CA THR A 163 -10.15 31.91 -2.44
C THR A 163 -10.99 31.64 -1.19
N GLU A 164 -11.68 30.50 -1.09
CA GLU A 164 -12.42 30.09 0.10
C GLU A 164 -11.50 30.00 1.30
N ARG A 165 -10.30 29.43 1.13
CA ARG A 165 -9.29 29.37 2.18
C ARG A 165 -8.81 30.76 2.61
N ARG A 166 -8.83 31.74 1.72
CA ARG A 166 -8.40 33.13 1.98
C ARG A 166 -9.52 33.99 2.59
N ILE A 167 -10.77 33.72 2.22
CA ILE A 167 -11.95 34.48 2.66
C ILE A 167 -12.52 33.92 3.97
N ARG A 168 -12.30 32.64 4.30
CA ARG A 168 -12.75 32.06 5.56
C ARG A 168 -12.17 32.87 6.74
N PRO A 169 -12.99 33.59 7.50
CA PRO A 169 -12.53 34.23 8.72
C PRO A 169 -12.01 33.12 9.64
N GLN A 170 -10.81 33.30 10.17
CA GLN A 170 -10.43 32.59 11.39
C GLN A 170 -11.57 32.79 12.40
N PRO A 171 -12.04 31.76 13.12
CA PRO A 171 -13.10 31.94 14.09
C PRO A 171 -12.64 33.00 15.10
N VAL A 172 -13.24 34.19 15.02
CA VAL A 172 -13.07 35.24 16.01
C VAL A 172 -13.76 34.70 17.24
N VAL A 173 -12.97 34.29 18.22
CA VAL A 173 -13.47 33.93 19.54
C VAL A 173 -13.99 35.24 20.15
N THR A 174 -15.29 35.46 20.09
CA THR A 174 -15.95 36.50 20.89
C THR A 174 -15.89 36.06 22.36
N LEU A 175 -14.89 36.56 23.07
CA LEU A 175 -14.81 36.49 24.52
C LEU A 175 -15.89 37.41 25.08
N ALA A 176 -17.02 36.84 25.50
CA ALA A 176 -17.90 37.50 26.45
C ALA A 176 -17.11 37.69 27.75
N ALA A 177 -16.94 38.95 28.15
CA ALA A 177 -16.24 39.31 29.36
C ALA A 177 -17.06 38.88 30.59
N THR A 178 -16.67 37.78 31.21
CA THR A 178 -16.93 37.54 32.64
C THR A 178 -15.63 37.73 33.40
N THR A 179 -15.64 38.69 34.31
CA THR A 179 -14.57 39.04 35.22
C THR A 179 -14.26 37.86 36.15
N ALA A 180 -13.22 37.10 35.80
CA ALA A 180 -12.52 36.22 36.72
C ALA A 180 -11.03 36.28 36.37
N ALA A 181 -10.17 36.34 37.41
CA ALA A 181 -8.74 36.59 37.33
C ALA A 181 -8.02 35.69 36.28
N PRO A 182 -7.01 36.22 35.56
CA PRO A 182 -6.40 35.49 34.46
C PRO A 182 -5.50 34.37 34.99
N ALA A 183 -5.97 33.13 34.91
CA ALA A 183 -5.07 32.00 34.85
C ALA A 183 -4.28 32.09 33.54
N ALA A 184 -2.95 32.04 33.64
CA ALA A 184 -2.05 32.10 32.49
C ALA A 184 -2.52 31.13 31.39
N PRO A 185 -2.59 31.56 30.12
CA PRO A 185 -3.02 30.68 29.04
C PRO A 185 -2.00 29.54 28.93
N VAL A 186 -2.43 28.33 29.30
CA VAL A 186 -1.70 27.11 29.02
C VAL A 186 -1.59 27.04 27.50
N ALA A 187 -0.42 27.39 26.99
CA ALA A 187 -0.13 27.37 25.56
C ALA A 187 -0.56 26.01 25.00
N ALA A 188 -1.47 26.03 24.02
CA ALA A 188 -1.87 24.83 23.31
C ALA A 188 -0.59 24.08 22.89
N PRO A 189 -0.46 22.78 23.21
CA PRO A 189 0.76 22.05 22.92
C PRO A 189 1.00 22.13 21.42
N ARG A 190 2.05 22.89 21.03
CA ARG A 190 2.51 22.92 19.65
C ARG A 190 2.72 21.48 19.24
N ILE A 191 1.94 20.98 18.28
CA ILE A 191 2.17 19.67 17.68
C ILE A 191 3.54 19.78 17.01
N ARG A 192 4.59 19.39 17.74
CA ARG A 192 5.94 19.33 17.19
C ARG A 192 5.85 18.31 16.06
N LYS A 193 6.19 18.72 14.83
CA LYS A 193 6.42 17.76 13.74
C LYS A 193 7.37 16.70 14.29
N VAL A 194 6.96 15.43 14.26
CA VAL A 194 7.80 14.33 14.71
C VAL A 194 9.05 14.40 13.85
N ALA A 195 10.18 14.76 14.43
CA ALA A 195 11.43 14.84 13.68
C ALA A 195 11.72 13.45 13.10
N GLU A 196 12.04 13.39 11.81
CA GLU A 196 12.49 12.16 11.16
C GLU A 196 13.76 11.69 11.88
N THR A 197 13.70 10.53 12.55
CA THR A 197 14.84 9.97 13.28
C THR A 197 15.37 8.74 12.56
N TRP A 198 16.69 8.67 12.42
CA TRP A 198 17.39 7.53 11.84
C TRP A 198 17.95 6.65 12.95
N SER A 199 17.81 5.33 12.85
CA SER A 199 18.22 4.43 13.94
C SER A 199 19.21 3.35 13.54
N ALA A 200 20.15 3.04 14.44
CA ALA A 200 20.99 1.85 14.41
C ALA A 200 20.58 0.89 15.53
N ILE A 201 20.73 -0.40 15.25
CA ILE A 201 20.63 -1.47 16.24
C ILE A 201 22.06 -1.88 16.60
N VAL A 202 22.31 -1.94 17.91
CA VAL A 202 23.56 -2.41 18.50
C VAL A 202 23.29 -3.73 19.19
N THR A 203 24.04 -4.76 18.86
CA THR A 203 23.98 -6.08 19.48
C THR A 203 25.33 -6.40 20.13
N SER A 204 25.31 -7.08 21.27
CA SER A 204 26.54 -7.56 21.91
C SER A 204 26.94 -8.92 21.35
N ASN A 205 28.24 -9.18 21.26
CA ASN A 205 28.76 -10.49 20.90
C ASN A 205 28.62 -11.51 22.05
N ASN A 206 28.39 -11.03 23.28
CA ASN A 206 28.15 -11.86 24.45
C ASN A 206 26.63 -12.10 24.63
N PRO A 207 26.14 -13.34 24.49
CA PRO A 207 24.70 -13.64 24.60
C PRO A 207 24.12 -13.49 26.01
N GLU A 208 24.98 -13.43 27.04
CA GLU A 208 24.58 -13.25 28.45
C GLU A 208 24.41 -11.79 28.87
N GLU A 209 24.86 -10.84 28.05
CA GLU A 209 24.74 -9.41 28.38
C GLU A 209 23.29 -8.95 28.31
N THR A 210 22.83 -8.33 29.41
CA THR A 210 21.49 -7.77 29.47
C THR A 210 21.38 -6.54 28.55
N PRO A 211 20.20 -6.27 27.96
CA PRO A 211 19.96 -5.07 27.15
C PRO A 211 20.33 -3.75 27.85
N LYS A 212 20.20 -3.71 29.18
CA LYS A 212 20.59 -2.58 30.03
C LYS A 212 22.10 -2.38 30.03
N GLN A 213 22.86 -3.45 30.23
CA GLN A 213 24.33 -3.41 30.19
C GLN A 213 24.84 -2.97 28.83
N VAL A 214 24.27 -3.49 27.74
CA VAL A 214 24.64 -3.06 26.38
C VAL A 214 24.37 -1.58 26.17
N ALA A 215 23.21 -1.07 26.58
CA ALA A 215 22.88 0.35 26.45
C ALA A 215 23.78 1.24 27.32
N GLU A 216 24.18 0.80 28.52
CA GLU A 216 25.14 1.53 29.35
C GLU A 216 26.54 1.57 28.75
N ARG A 217 27.04 0.46 28.21
CA ARG A 217 28.35 0.41 27.54
C ARG A 217 28.39 1.35 26.35
N VAL A 218 27.33 1.37 25.54
CA VAL A 218 27.20 2.33 24.44
C VAL A 218 27.27 3.78 24.94
N ARG A 219 26.63 4.10 26.08
CA ARG A 219 26.65 5.46 26.66
C ARG A 219 28.00 5.85 27.27
N LYS A 220 28.68 4.90 27.93
CA LYS A 220 29.94 5.18 28.66
C LYS A 220 31.15 5.14 27.73
N GLU A 221 31.25 4.15 26.87
CA GLU A 221 32.48 3.86 26.12
C GLU A 221 32.41 4.40 24.68
N VAL A 222 31.25 4.30 24.04
CA VAL A 222 31.11 4.61 22.60
C VAL A 222 30.62 6.04 22.35
N ALA A 223 29.64 6.53 23.12
CA ALA A 223 29.05 7.86 22.94
C ALA A 223 30.06 9.02 22.98
N PRO A 224 31.03 9.07 23.92
CA PRO A 224 31.99 10.18 23.98
C PRO A 224 32.89 10.28 22.74
N ALA A 225 33.11 9.16 22.04
CA ALA A 225 34.04 9.08 20.93
C ALA A 225 33.37 8.99 19.55
N LEU A 226 32.03 8.99 19.51
CA LEU A 226 31.27 8.95 18.27
C LEU A 226 31.30 10.29 17.51
N GLY A 227 31.35 11.42 18.22
CA GLY A 227 31.31 12.74 17.59
C GLY A 227 30.01 13.01 16.79
N VAL A 228 28.93 12.29 17.10
CA VAL A 228 27.62 12.42 16.43
C VAL A 228 26.54 12.87 17.41
N ARG A 229 25.56 13.64 16.93
CA ARG A 229 24.40 13.96 17.76
C ARG A 229 23.49 12.73 17.81
N VAL A 230 23.10 12.36 19.01
CA VAL A 230 22.21 11.24 19.29
C VAL A 230 20.98 11.78 20.01
N HIS A 231 19.78 11.44 19.53
CA HIS A 231 18.52 11.75 20.20
C HIS A 231 18.31 10.89 21.44
N GLU A 232 18.55 9.59 21.31
CA GLU A 232 18.27 8.62 22.37
C GLU A 232 19.09 7.34 22.15
N VAL A 233 19.55 6.75 23.25
CA VAL A 233 20.02 5.36 23.30
C VAL A 233 19.07 4.58 24.19
N ARG A 234 18.38 3.57 23.65
CA ARG A 234 17.34 2.81 24.36
C ARG A 234 17.62 1.31 24.31
N GLU A 235 17.26 0.60 25.36
CA GLU A 235 17.32 -0.87 25.41
C GLU A 235 16.33 -1.54 24.43
N LEU A 236 16.77 -2.64 23.81
CA LEU A 236 15.92 -3.44 22.93
C LEU A 236 15.48 -4.72 23.65
N LYS A 237 14.17 -5.02 23.61
CA LYS A 237 13.59 -6.20 24.30
C LYS A 237 14.14 -7.54 23.82
N ARG A 238 14.71 -7.60 22.61
CA ARG A 238 15.27 -8.81 21.99
C ARG A 238 16.79 -8.96 22.20
N GLY A 239 17.36 -8.24 23.15
CA GLY A 239 18.82 -8.13 23.30
C GLY A 239 19.35 -6.88 22.59
N GLY A 240 20.28 -6.17 23.23
CA GLY A 240 20.97 -5.02 22.64
C GLY A 240 20.36 -3.64 22.92
N ALA A 241 20.78 -2.66 22.11
CA ALA A 241 20.39 -1.25 22.23
C ALA A 241 20.03 -0.65 20.85
N ILE A 242 19.20 0.39 20.84
CA ILE A 242 18.86 1.19 19.66
C ILE A 242 19.38 2.62 19.85
N ILE A 243 20.11 3.13 18.87
CA ILE A 243 20.64 4.50 18.83
C ILE A 243 19.81 5.27 17.81
N ARG A 244 19.14 6.36 18.22
CA ARG A 244 18.43 7.28 17.32
C ARG A 244 19.27 8.53 17.06
N THR A 245 19.36 8.94 15.81
CA THR A 245 20.12 10.11 15.35
C THR A 245 19.23 11.06 14.54
N PRO A 246 19.54 12.37 14.52
CA PRO A 246 18.76 13.37 13.79
C PRO A 246 18.89 13.28 12.27
N SER A 247 19.94 12.62 11.75
CA SER A 247 20.21 12.59 10.31
C SER A 247 20.77 11.25 9.85
N SER A 248 20.52 10.93 8.58
CA SER A 248 21.10 9.74 7.93
C SER A 248 22.63 9.78 7.88
N GLY A 249 23.22 10.97 7.74
CA GLY A 249 24.67 11.17 7.77
C GLY A 249 25.29 10.84 9.13
N GLU A 250 24.65 11.26 10.23
CA GLU A 250 25.05 10.86 11.59
C GLU A 250 24.91 9.36 11.79
N MET A 251 23.83 8.76 11.28
CA MET A 251 23.66 7.32 11.36
C MET A 251 24.74 6.53 10.61
N ARG A 252 25.10 6.96 9.40
CA ARG A 252 26.21 6.34 8.67
C ARG A 252 27.52 6.42 9.44
N ARG A 253 27.78 7.53 10.14
CA ARG A 253 28.96 7.67 11.01
C ARG A 253 28.90 6.74 12.23
N VAL A 254 27.72 6.52 12.81
CA VAL A 254 27.54 5.52 13.88
C VAL A 254 27.88 4.11 13.38
N VAL A 255 27.33 3.70 12.24
CA VAL A 255 27.56 2.35 11.68
C VAL A 255 29.01 2.14 11.24
N ALA A 256 29.67 3.18 10.73
CA ALA A 256 31.05 3.11 10.27
C ALA A 256 32.10 3.20 11.39
N ASN A 257 31.70 3.49 12.63
CA ASN A 257 32.66 3.74 13.70
C ASN A 257 33.29 2.42 14.20
N PRO A 258 34.64 2.28 14.15
CA PRO A 258 35.32 1.05 14.56
C PRO A 258 35.20 0.75 16.07
N LYS A 259 34.93 1.75 16.91
CA LYS A 259 34.86 1.59 18.36
C LYS A 259 33.82 0.58 18.82
N PHE A 260 32.76 0.38 18.04
CA PHE A 260 31.80 -0.67 18.37
C PHE A 260 32.45 -2.05 18.34
N LYS A 261 33.26 -2.34 17.32
CA LYS A 261 33.99 -3.62 17.22
C LYS A 261 35.08 -3.76 18.29
N GLU A 262 35.79 -2.68 18.61
CA GLU A 262 36.80 -2.65 19.69
C GLU A 262 36.17 -3.04 21.04
N VAL A 263 34.94 -2.59 21.28
CA VAL A 263 34.16 -2.86 22.49
C VAL A 263 33.40 -4.21 22.37
N GLY A 264 33.56 -4.97 21.29
CA GLY A 264 32.85 -6.24 21.11
C GLY A 264 31.34 -6.09 20.88
N LEU A 265 30.92 -4.96 20.31
CA LEU A 265 29.55 -4.66 19.91
C LEU A 265 29.45 -4.64 18.37
N ASP A 266 28.40 -5.25 17.84
CA ASP A 266 28.05 -5.16 16.42
C ASP A 266 26.98 -4.09 16.21
N VAL A 267 27.13 -3.30 15.14
CA VAL A 267 26.19 -2.23 14.80
C VAL A 267 25.69 -2.41 13.38
N LYS A 268 24.37 -2.46 13.27
CA LYS A 268 23.66 -2.53 12.00
C LYS A 268 22.72 -1.35 11.87
N GLN A 269 22.63 -0.79 10.67
CA GLN A 269 21.56 0.16 10.37
C GLN A 269 20.21 -0.54 10.56
N ASN A 270 19.27 0.11 11.24
CA ASN A 270 17.91 -0.40 11.28
C ASN A 270 17.33 -0.25 9.87
N ALA A 271 17.10 -1.37 9.19
CA ALA A 271 16.45 -1.34 7.88
C ALA A 271 15.05 -0.73 8.03
N ALA A 272 14.68 0.15 7.10
CA ALA A 272 13.30 0.61 7.02
C ALA A 272 12.39 -0.62 6.89
N SER A 273 11.27 -0.62 7.62
CA SER A 273 10.27 -1.68 7.44
C SER A 273 9.81 -1.64 6.00
N LYS A 274 9.99 -2.75 5.29
CA LYS A 274 9.44 -2.89 3.95
C LYS A 274 7.91 -2.76 4.00
N PRO A 275 7.29 -2.22 2.93
CA PRO A 275 5.85 -2.23 2.77
C PRO A 275 5.26 -3.63 2.96
N LYS A 276 4.06 -3.68 3.53
CA LYS A 276 3.31 -4.92 3.71
C LYS A 276 2.06 -4.89 2.87
N VAL A 277 1.74 -6.01 2.26
CA VAL A 277 0.56 -6.22 1.42
C VAL A 277 -0.25 -7.37 2.00
N MET A 278 -1.57 -7.23 2.05
CA MET A 278 -2.50 -8.31 2.38
C MET A 278 -3.24 -8.74 1.13
N VAL A 279 -3.16 -10.03 0.82
CA VAL A 279 -3.95 -10.68 -0.24
C VAL A 279 -5.07 -11.43 0.43
N ARG A 280 -6.32 -11.16 0.02
CA ARG A 280 -7.52 -11.71 0.67
C ARG A 280 -8.11 -12.89 -0.06
N ASP A 281 -8.72 -13.77 0.72
CA ASP A 281 -9.58 -14.86 0.25
C ASP A 281 -8.87 -15.82 -0.73
N VAL A 282 -7.60 -16.15 -0.44
CA VAL A 282 -6.85 -17.14 -1.21
C VAL A 282 -7.33 -18.53 -0.86
N ASP A 283 -7.67 -19.35 -1.86
CA ASP A 283 -8.11 -20.72 -1.63
C ASP A 283 -7.03 -21.53 -0.90
N SER A 284 -7.40 -22.25 0.15
CA SER A 284 -6.45 -22.99 0.98
C SER A 284 -5.83 -24.19 0.26
N SER A 285 -6.41 -24.63 -0.86
CA SER A 285 -5.83 -25.64 -1.75
C SER A 285 -4.57 -25.14 -2.48
N ILE A 286 -4.41 -23.82 -2.64
CA ILE A 286 -3.24 -23.23 -3.30
C ILE A 286 -2.07 -23.25 -2.31
N THR A 287 -1.02 -24.00 -2.63
CA THR A 287 0.19 -24.04 -1.79
C THR A 287 0.97 -22.72 -1.88
N ALA A 288 1.76 -22.41 -0.84
CA ALA A 288 2.61 -21.22 -0.86
C ALA A 288 3.57 -21.17 -2.06
N LYS A 289 4.06 -22.33 -2.52
CA LYS A 289 4.93 -22.42 -3.70
C LYS A 289 4.17 -22.11 -5.00
N GLN A 290 2.97 -22.68 -5.17
CA GLN A 290 2.10 -22.36 -6.31
C GLN A 290 1.73 -20.88 -6.32
N PHE A 291 1.40 -20.33 -5.15
CA PHE A 291 1.09 -18.91 -5.00
C PHE A 291 2.24 -18.01 -5.47
N MET A 292 3.46 -18.24 -4.96
CA MET A 292 4.64 -17.45 -5.34
C MET A 292 4.99 -17.61 -6.82
N ASN A 293 4.90 -18.83 -7.37
CA ASN A 293 5.19 -19.09 -8.77
C ASN A 293 4.16 -18.45 -9.72
N GLY A 294 2.87 -18.58 -9.40
CA GLY A 294 1.80 -17.96 -10.19
C GLY A 294 1.86 -16.44 -10.13
N MET A 295 2.16 -15.87 -8.95
CA MET A 295 2.41 -14.45 -8.79
C MET A 295 3.58 -13.98 -9.66
N TRP A 296 4.71 -14.69 -9.60
CA TRP A 296 5.88 -14.40 -10.44
C TRP A 296 5.53 -14.40 -11.93
N ASN A 297 4.94 -15.50 -12.42
CA ASN A 297 4.66 -15.68 -13.83
C ASN A 297 3.72 -14.61 -14.39
N ASN A 298 2.70 -14.21 -13.61
CA ASN A 298 1.64 -13.32 -14.09
C ASN A 298 1.97 -11.83 -13.94
N HIS A 299 2.80 -11.44 -12.98
CA HIS A 299 3.03 -10.01 -12.65
C HIS A 299 4.48 -9.56 -12.79
N PHE A 300 5.43 -10.45 -12.52
CA PHE A 300 6.84 -10.09 -12.37
C PHE A 300 7.72 -10.60 -13.51
N SER A 301 7.26 -11.63 -14.24
CA SER A 301 7.97 -12.14 -15.40
C SER A 301 8.13 -11.04 -16.45
N GLY A 302 9.36 -10.83 -16.91
CA GLY A 302 9.71 -9.74 -17.85
C GLY A 302 9.88 -8.35 -17.23
N ARG A 303 9.43 -8.11 -15.98
CA ARG A 303 9.63 -6.81 -15.28
C ARG A 303 10.81 -6.79 -14.33
N MET A 304 11.16 -7.95 -13.76
CA MET A 304 12.40 -8.13 -12.99
C MET A 304 12.95 -9.54 -13.18
N SER A 305 14.12 -9.84 -12.61
CA SER A 305 14.67 -11.21 -12.60
C SER A 305 14.15 -12.00 -11.40
N ASN A 306 14.13 -13.33 -11.52
CA ASN A 306 13.61 -14.21 -10.47
C ASN A 306 14.38 -14.04 -9.14
N VAL A 307 15.72 -13.94 -9.23
CA VAL A 307 16.59 -13.70 -8.07
C VAL A 307 16.26 -12.39 -7.34
N VAL A 308 15.82 -11.36 -8.06
CA VAL A 308 15.38 -10.10 -7.45
C VAL A 308 14.01 -10.28 -6.82
N PHE A 309 13.07 -10.93 -7.51
CA PHE A 309 11.73 -11.22 -6.98
C PHE A 309 11.76 -11.98 -5.66
N GLU A 310 12.54 -13.07 -5.55
CA GLU A 310 12.64 -13.86 -4.30
C GLU A 310 13.17 -13.05 -3.11
N LYS A 311 13.99 -12.01 -3.37
CA LYS A 311 14.47 -11.09 -2.34
C LYS A 311 13.45 -10.00 -2.01
N SER A 312 12.69 -9.60 -3.03
CA SER A 312 11.76 -8.48 -2.98
C SER A 312 10.38 -8.85 -2.49
N VAL A 313 9.92 -10.10 -2.60
CA VAL A 313 8.61 -10.54 -2.14
C VAL A 313 8.75 -11.71 -1.18
N LYS A 314 8.28 -11.55 0.05
CA LYS A 314 8.34 -12.57 1.10
C LYS A 314 7.01 -12.77 1.79
N ILE A 315 6.58 -14.02 1.93
CA ILE A 315 5.41 -14.35 2.75
C ILE A 315 5.77 -14.20 4.23
N THR A 316 4.97 -13.43 4.96
CA THR A 316 5.13 -13.17 6.41
C THR A 316 3.96 -13.70 7.24
N SER A 317 2.86 -14.11 6.61
CA SER A 317 1.79 -14.84 7.29
C SER A 317 2.25 -16.25 7.69
N LYS A 318 1.50 -16.86 8.61
CA LYS A 318 1.74 -18.25 8.99
C LYS A 318 1.56 -19.17 7.75
N PRO A 319 2.32 -20.27 7.66
CA PRO A 319 2.02 -21.32 6.69
C PRO A 319 0.57 -21.77 6.84
N TRP A 320 -0.05 -22.13 5.72
CA TRP A 320 -1.41 -22.66 5.70
C TRP A 320 -1.43 -24.02 5.01
N THR A 321 -2.52 -24.73 5.26
CA THR A 321 -2.84 -26.03 4.69
C THR A 321 -4.31 -26.04 4.28
N ALA A 322 -4.76 -27.07 3.56
CA ALA A 322 -6.17 -27.27 3.22
C ALA A 322 -7.09 -27.32 4.46
N GLU A 323 -6.55 -27.65 5.64
CA GLU A 323 -7.27 -27.69 6.91
C GLU A 323 -7.44 -26.30 7.56
N SER A 324 -6.79 -25.26 7.03
CA SER A 324 -6.81 -23.91 7.60
C SER A 324 -8.14 -23.16 7.37
N GLY A 325 -9.13 -23.82 6.77
CA GLY A 325 -10.39 -23.26 6.31
C GLY A 325 -10.49 -23.24 4.78
N PRO A 326 -11.62 -22.82 4.20
CA PRO A 326 -11.79 -22.76 2.74
C PRO A 326 -10.91 -21.68 2.09
N THR A 327 -10.67 -20.57 2.79
CA THR A 327 -9.83 -19.47 2.31
C THR A 327 -8.92 -18.94 3.41
N VAL A 328 -7.79 -18.35 2.99
CA VAL A 328 -6.77 -17.76 3.86
C VAL A 328 -6.39 -16.37 3.38
N ASN A 329 -6.00 -15.50 4.32
CA ASN A 329 -5.43 -14.20 4.01
C ASN A 329 -3.90 -14.28 4.10
N ILE A 330 -3.21 -13.90 3.03
CA ILE A 330 -1.75 -13.98 2.92
C ILE A 330 -1.16 -12.59 3.11
N GLN A 331 -0.19 -12.47 4.02
CA GLN A 331 0.54 -11.23 4.23
C GLN A 331 1.91 -11.31 3.58
N LEU A 332 2.21 -10.37 2.70
CA LEU A 332 3.46 -10.24 1.97
C LEU A 332 4.24 -9.04 2.50
N GLU A 333 5.55 -9.19 2.62
CA GLU A 333 6.50 -8.10 2.75
C GLU A 333 7.15 -7.88 1.39
N VAL A 334 7.04 -6.66 0.86
CA VAL A 334 7.42 -6.32 -0.51
C VAL A 334 8.39 -5.14 -0.56
N ASP A 335 9.38 -5.17 -1.44
CA ASP A 335 10.19 -3.98 -1.77
C ASP A 335 9.38 -2.97 -2.57
N GLN A 336 9.81 -1.69 -2.57
CA GLN A 336 9.11 -0.62 -3.28
C GLN A 336 8.90 -0.93 -4.76
N LYS A 337 9.93 -1.42 -5.47
CA LYS A 337 9.79 -1.82 -6.88
C LYS A 337 8.74 -2.90 -7.13
N ALA A 338 8.63 -3.85 -6.19
CA ALA A 338 7.64 -4.91 -6.31
C ALA A 338 6.24 -4.38 -5.99
N LEU A 339 6.13 -3.44 -5.04
CA LEU A 339 4.89 -2.73 -4.76
C LEU A 339 4.42 -1.93 -5.97
N ASP A 340 5.30 -1.16 -6.63
CA ASP A 340 4.95 -0.36 -7.81
C ASP A 340 4.37 -1.25 -8.93
N ILE A 341 4.96 -2.43 -9.15
CA ILE A 341 4.43 -3.42 -10.11
C ILE A 341 3.07 -3.95 -9.69
N LEU A 342 2.88 -4.23 -8.40
CA LEU A 342 1.57 -4.64 -7.91
C LEU A 342 0.54 -3.51 -8.04
N GLU A 343 0.91 -2.24 -7.81
CA GLU A 343 0.02 -1.09 -7.94
C GLU A 343 -0.48 -0.89 -9.38
N ASP A 344 0.35 -1.20 -10.38
CA ASP A 344 -0.09 -1.26 -11.80
C ASP A 344 -1.20 -2.31 -12.02
N HIS A 345 -1.31 -3.29 -11.13
CA HIS A 345 -2.26 -4.40 -11.19
C HIS A 345 -3.25 -4.36 -10.01
N GLU A 346 -4.48 -3.92 -10.26
CA GLU A 346 -5.53 -3.88 -9.21
C GLU A 346 -5.77 -5.23 -8.51
N ARG A 347 -5.42 -6.35 -9.17
CA ARG A 347 -5.61 -7.71 -8.65
C ARG A 347 -4.36 -8.57 -8.83
N ILE A 348 -4.17 -9.49 -7.89
CA ILE A 348 -3.13 -10.52 -7.97
C ILE A 348 -3.73 -11.78 -8.59
N TYR A 349 -3.30 -12.07 -9.82
CA TYR A 349 -3.60 -13.32 -10.53
C TYR A 349 -2.60 -14.43 -10.17
N VAL A 350 -3.12 -15.58 -9.75
CA VAL A 350 -2.34 -16.82 -9.54
C VAL A 350 -3.14 -17.95 -10.15
N GLU A 351 -2.52 -18.66 -11.09
CA GLU A 351 -3.21 -19.60 -11.98
C GLU A 351 -4.47 -18.95 -12.60
N TRP A 352 -5.63 -19.57 -12.44
CA TRP A 352 -6.93 -19.11 -12.97
C TRP A 352 -7.66 -18.16 -12.02
N PHE A 353 -7.12 -17.93 -10.82
CA PHE A 353 -7.77 -17.16 -9.77
C PHE A 353 -7.30 -15.71 -9.73
N SER A 354 -8.19 -14.82 -9.27
CA SER A 354 -7.89 -13.40 -9.11
C SER A 354 -8.19 -12.93 -7.68
N PHE A 355 -7.16 -12.44 -6.99
CA PHE A 355 -7.23 -12.07 -5.59
C PHE A 355 -7.22 -10.56 -5.42
N ARG A 356 -8.06 -10.07 -4.49
CA ARG A 356 -8.02 -8.68 -4.06
C ARG A 356 -6.88 -8.50 -3.07
N TRP A 357 -6.16 -7.40 -3.21
CA TRP A 357 -5.10 -7.06 -2.28
C TRP A 357 -5.20 -5.61 -1.82
N HIS A 358 -4.53 -5.29 -0.73
CA HIS A 358 -4.35 -3.91 -0.27
C HIS A 358 -3.05 -3.78 0.53
N THR A 359 -2.50 -2.56 0.58
CA THR A 359 -1.38 -2.26 1.48
C THR A 359 -1.84 -2.31 2.94
N VAL A 360 -0.94 -2.76 3.81
CA VAL A 360 -1.15 -2.86 5.24
C VAL A 360 -0.24 -1.85 5.92
N THR A 361 -0.83 -0.73 6.31
CA THR A 361 -0.16 0.19 7.21
C THR A 361 -0.24 -0.37 8.63
N PRO A 362 0.88 -0.57 9.34
CA PRO A 362 0.89 -1.13 10.67
C PRO A 362 0.31 -0.13 11.69
N THR A 363 -1.01 -0.02 11.75
CA THR A 363 -1.71 0.79 12.74
C THR A 363 -2.04 -0.04 13.95
N TYR A 364 -1.68 0.47 15.13
CA TYR A 364 -2.05 -0.14 16.40
C TYR A 364 -3.35 0.47 16.91
N ALA A 365 -4.43 -0.31 16.89
CA ALA A 365 -5.66 0.00 17.62
C ALA A 365 -5.85 -1.02 18.75
N CYS A 366 -6.29 -0.57 19.92
CA CYS A 366 -6.66 -1.47 21.00
C CYS A 366 -7.82 -2.37 20.54
N TYR A 367 -7.67 -3.70 20.59
CA TYR A 367 -8.74 -4.58 20.10
C TYR A 367 -10.02 -4.52 20.96
N LYS A 368 -9.90 -4.12 22.24
CA LYS A 368 -11.03 -4.01 23.17
C LYS A 368 -11.88 -2.77 22.91
N CYS A 369 -11.26 -1.61 22.78
CA CYS A 369 -11.96 -0.33 22.72
C CYS A 369 -11.78 0.43 21.39
N VAL A 370 -10.99 -0.11 20.46
CA VAL A 370 -10.74 0.43 19.12
C VAL A 370 -10.11 1.84 19.12
N SER A 371 -9.64 2.33 20.27
CA SER A 371 -8.85 3.57 20.38
C SER A 371 -7.39 3.34 20.00
N PHE A 372 -6.72 4.40 19.57
CA PHE A 372 -5.30 4.43 19.19
C PHE A 372 -4.39 4.96 20.31
N ASP A 373 -4.95 5.27 21.48
CA ASP A 373 -4.24 6.06 22.51
C ASP A 373 -3.47 5.22 23.54
N HIS A 374 -3.74 3.91 23.61
CA HIS A 374 -3.15 3.03 24.63
C HIS A 374 -2.96 1.61 24.13
N ARG A 375 -2.10 0.85 24.81
CA ARG A 375 -1.93 -0.59 24.58
C ARG A 375 -3.06 -1.38 25.23
N VAL A 376 -3.36 -2.58 24.73
CA VAL A 376 -4.43 -3.44 25.25
C VAL A 376 -4.26 -3.69 26.76
N ALA A 377 -3.02 -3.92 27.20
CA ALA A 377 -2.70 -4.14 28.61
C ALA A 377 -3.04 -2.95 29.53
N GLN A 378 -3.21 -1.76 28.95
CA GLN A 378 -3.55 -0.51 29.66
C GLN A 378 -5.02 -0.10 29.42
N CYS A 379 -5.80 -0.96 28.76
CA CYS A 379 -7.19 -0.68 28.45
C CYS A 379 -8.06 -0.84 29.70
N ARG A 380 -8.81 0.20 30.04
CA ARG A 380 -9.78 0.20 31.16
C ARG A 380 -11.10 -0.51 30.84
N MET A 381 -11.37 -0.79 29.55
CA MET A 381 -12.55 -1.54 29.15
C MET A 381 -12.36 -3.03 29.44
N ASN A 382 -13.33 -3.61 30.14
CA ASN A 382 -13.36 -5.05 30.41
C ASN A 382 -13.90 -5.84 29.21
N GLU A 383 -14.85 -5.26 28.48
CA GLU A 383 -15.49 -5.89 27.33
C GLU A 383 -15.00 -5.32 25.99
N GLU A 384 -15.05 -6.16 24.96
CA GLU A 384 -14.82 -5.76 23.58
C GLU A 384 -16.03 -4.96 23.07
N ILE A 385 -15.74 -3.81 22.45
CA ILE A 385 -16.77 -3.01 21.80
C ILE A 385 -16.96 -3.49 20.36
N CYS A 386 -18.19 -3.41 19.88
CA CYS A 386 -18.53 -3.65 18.50
C CYS A 386 -17.87 -2.60 17.60
N ARG A 387 -17.06 -3.03 16.62
CA ARG A 387 -16.39 -2.14 15.66
C ARG A 387 -17.34 -1.41 14.70
N GLN A 388 -18.60 -1.86 14.62
CA GLN A 388 -19.61 -1.26 13.75
C GLN A 388 -20.37 -0.12 14.43
N CYS A 389 -20.83 -0.31 15.67
CA CYS A 389 -21.69 0.66 16.36
C CYS A 389 -21.09 1.26 17.65
N GLY A 390 -19.97 0.74 18.16
CA GLY A 390 -19.30 1.29 19.35
C GLY A 390 -19.85 0.84 20.69
N GLN A 391 -20.91 0.03 20.71
CA GLN A 391 -21.51 -0.51 21.93
C GLN A 391 -20.86 -1.84 22.35
N ALA A 392 -20.94 -2.17 23.63
CA ALA A 392 -20.44 -3.45 24.17
C ALA A 392 -21.49 -4.57 24.01
N GLY A 393 -21.14 -5.80 24.41
CA GLY A 393 -22.06 -6.95 24.45
C GLY A 393 -22.23 -7.75 23.15
N HIS A 394 -21.66 -7.32 22.02
CA HIS A 394 -21.74 -8.08 20.76
C HIS A 394 -20.56 -7.82 19.81
N ARG A 395 -20.35 -8.77 18.89
CA ARG A 395 -19.37 -8.64 17.80
C ARG A 395 -19.97 -7.97 16.57
N ALA A 396 -19.13 -7.33 15.76
CA ALA A 396 -19.55 -6.67 14.52
C ALA A 396 -20.28 -7.63 13.54
N SER A 397 -19.91 -8.91 13.51
CA SER A 397 -20.57 -9.91 12.66
C SER A 397 -22.02 -10.21 13.03
N LYS A 398 -22.44 -9.90 14.26
CA LYS A 398 -23.81 -10.09 14.76
C LYS A 398 -24.47 -8.75 15.12
N CYS A 399 -23.97 -7.64 14.57
CA CYS A 399 -24.44 -6.30 14.90
C CYS A 399 -25.64 -5.91 14.01
N SER A 400 -26.78 -5.64 14.62
CA SER A 400 -27.97 -5.07 13.97
C SER A 400 -28.08 -3.55 14.11
N ASN A 401 -27.18 -2.94 14.90
CA ASN A 401 -27.21 -1.51 15.19
C ASN A 401 -26.71 -0.66 14.01
N PRO A 402 -27.15 0.61 13.92
CA PRO A 402 -26.66 1.54 12.92
C PRO A 402 -25.15 1.73 13.05
N VAL A 403 -24.51 1.97 11.91
CA VAL A 403 -23.06 2.18 11.85
C VAL A 403 -22.71 3.49 12.55
N SER A 404 -21.87 3.41 13.58
CA SER A 404 -21.40 4.55 14.36
C SER A 404 -19.96 4.37 14.82
N CYS A 405 -19.12 5.33 14.45
CA CYS A 405 -17.73 5.41 14.85
C CYS A 405 -17.62 6.04 16.23
N ARG A 406 -17.37 5.19 17.24
CA ARG A 406 -17.15 5.60 18.63
C ARG A 406 -16.05 6.65 18.77
N ASN A 407 -14.92 6.48 18.08
CA ASN A 407 -13.79 7.41 18.17
C ASN A 407 -14.16 8.82 17.67
N CYS A 408 -14.89 8.92 16.56
CA CYS A 408 -15.34 10.21 16.01
C CYS A 408 -16.47 10.80 16.86
N SER A 409 -17.40 9.96 17.32
CA SER A 409 -18.49 10.36 18.20
C SER A 409 -17.97 11.00 19.50
N PHE A 410 -16.95 10.42 20.14
CA PHE A 410 -16.34 11.00 21.34
C PHE A 410 -15.67 12.35 21.11
N LYS A 411 -15.26 12.65 19.87
CA LYS A 411 -14.63 13.92 19.50
C LYS A 411 -15.62 14.92 18.89
N GLY A 412 -16.93 14.63 18.90
CA GLY A 412 -17.94 15.50 18.30
C GLY A 412 -17.83 15.63 16.77
N MET A 413 -17.23 14.64 16.09
CA MET A 413 -17.09 14.62 14.63
C MET A 413 -18.14 13.73 13.98
N PRO A 414 -18.43 13.88 12.67
CA PRO A 414 -19.32 12.99 11.93
C PRO A 414 -18.94 11.53 12.18
N SER A 415 -19.89 10.74 12.68
CA SER A 415 -19.65 9.38 13.18
C SER A 415 -20.40 8.31 12.40
N THR A 416 -21.16 8.65 11.36
CA THR A 416 -21.95 7.71 10.53
C THR A 416 -21.09 6.87 9.57
N HIS A 417 -20.02 6.25 10.08
CA HIS A 417 -19.09 5.40 9.34
C HIS A 417 -18.51 4.31 10.23
N ARG A 418 -17.98 3.24 9.62
CA ARG A 418 -17.36 2.13 10.37
C ARG A 418 -16.04 2.57 10.99
N MET A 419 -15.76 2.12 12.21
CA MET A 419 -14.43 2.33 12.81
C MET A 419 -13.36 1.65 11.95
N LEU A 420 -12.18 2.28 11.86
CA LEU A 420 -11.07 1.80 11.03
C LEU A 420 -11.38 1.73 9.53
N SER A 421 -12.40 2.43 9.04
CA SER A 421 -12.65 2.58 7.61
C SER A 421 -11.92 3.78 7.02
N ALA A 422 -11.72 3.78 5.70
CA ALA A 422 -11.16 4.93 4.98
C ALA A 422 -11.98 6.22 5.18
N ALA A 423 -13.29 6.11 5.44
CA ALA A 423 -14.17 7.23 5.75
C ALA A 423 -13.93 7.83 7.15
N CYS A 424 -13.15 7.17 8.02
CA CYS A 424 -12.91 7.65 9.37
C CYS A 424 -11.76 8.69 9.40
N PRO A 425 -12.03 9.97 9.73
CA PRO A 425 -10.99 11.00 9.71
C PRO A 425 -9.90 10.77 10.77
N ILE A 426 -10.28 10.22 11.94
CA ILE A 426 -9.29 9.87 12.99
C ILE A 426 -8.38 8.76 12.49
N TYR A 427 -8.95 7.72 11.85
CA TYR A 427 -8.15 6.62 11.34
C TYR A 427 -7.27 7.06 10.18
N GLY A 428 -7.78 7.86 9.25
CA GLY A 428 -7.00 8.48 8.17
C GLY A 428 -5.82 9.30 8.70
N ALA A 429 -6.03 10.10 9.74
CA ALA A 429 -4.95 10.86 10.39
C ALA A 429 -3.90 9.95 11.06
N VAL A 430 -4.32 8.82 11.65
CA VAL A 430 -3.40 7.81 12.21
C VAL A 430 -2.60 7.13 11.09
N LEU A 431 -3.25 6.74 10.00
CA LEU A 431 -2.60 6.15 8.82
C LEU A 431 -1.55 7.10 8.24
N ALA A 432 -1.91 8.36 8.02
CA ALA A 432 -0.99 9.38 7.50
C ALA A 432 0.23 9.58 8.42
N ARG A 433 0.02 9.59 9.74
CA ARG A 433 1.12 9.69 10.73
C ARG A 433 2.04 8.47 10.74
N VAL A 434 1.49 7.27 10.53
CA VAL A 434 2.31 6.05 10.44
C VAL A 434 3.08 6.03 9.13
N ALA A 435 2.43 6.39 8.02
CA ALA A 435 3.06 6.49 6.71
C ALA A 435 4.23 7.49 6.73
N SER A 436 4.09 8.64 7.39
CA SER A 436 5.18 9.64 7.47
C SER A 436 6.38 9.23 8.34
N ARG A 437 6.37 8.04 8.95
CA ARG A 437 7.49 7.52 9.77
C ARG A 437 8.32 6.47 9.04
N HIS A 438 7.81 5.99 7.91
CA HIS A 438 8.43 5.00 7.04
C HIS A 438 8.86 5.68 5.75
#